data_AF-F7QIS6-F1
#
_entry.id   AF-F7QIS6-F1
#
_cell.length_a   1.000
_cell.length_b   1.000
_cell.length_c   1.000
_cell.angle_alpha   90.00
_cell.angle_beta   90.00
_cell.angle_gamma   90.00
#
_symmetry.space_group_name_H-M   'P 1'
#
loop_
_entity.id
_entity.type
_entity.pdbx_description
1 polymer ?
#
loop_
_entity_poly.entity_id
_entity_poly.type
_entity_poly.pdbx_seq_one_letter_code
_entity_poly.pdbx_strand_id
1 'polypeptide(L)'
;MRNPSPFARFLGSAAVAALLVTGLAGCQTARSPEVTGSLNARAEVVPGQASADAIHLLGERYRANPRDADAALQYGQALRQNGQRQQAVAVMEQATIANPGNKALLAAYGRSLADNGNFKQAFDTLGSAHSPANPDWRILSVQGTTLDQMGKHEEARRYYASALKIAPEEPSVLSNLGLSYVLSKDLPKAESVLRRAYSRGSTDSRVRQNLALVVGLQGRFAEAESIVKADLPAAEAEANVAYLRQMLSRDGRQQKTAAFNSDR
;
A
#
# COMPACT_ATOMS: atom_id res chain seq x y z
N MET A 1 36.63 73.70 34.54
CA MET A 1 35.90 73.35 33.31
C MET A 1 35.42 71.90 33.46
N ARG A 2 34.31 71.69 34.19
CA ARG A 2 33.01 71.21 33.71
C ARG A 2 33.04 69.81 33.05
N ASN A 3 32.77 68.80 33.88
CA ASN A 3 32.20 67.50 33.49
C ASN A 3 30.88 67.68 32.71
N PRO A 4 30.55 66.70 31.86
CA PRO A 4 29.21 66.14 31.88
C PRO A 4 29.20 64.62 32.10
N SER A 5 28.17 64.22 32.83
CA SER A 5 27.77 62.91 33.32
C SER A 5 27.36 61.89 32.25
N PRO A 6 27.34 60.59 32.60
CA PRO A 6 26.78 59.53 31.77
C PRO A 6 25.27 59.38 32.06
N PHE A 7 24.42 59.55 31.04
CA PHE A 7 23.01 59.16 31.15
C PHE A 7 22.70 57.98 30.23
N ALA A 8 22.17 56.98 30.91
CA ALA A 8 21.92 55.61 30.53
C ALA A 8 20.81 55.43 29.47
N ARG A 9 20.97 54.31 28.73
CA ARG A 9 19.96 53.27 28.42
C ARG A 9 18.59 53.71 27.88
N PHE A 10 18.19 53.16 26.73
CA PHE A 10 17.07 52.20 26.60
C PHE A 10 16.85 51.87 25.11
N LEU A 11 17.27 50.68 24.68
CA LEU A 11 16.77 50.04 23.46
C LEU A 11 15.69 49.05 23.91
N GLY A 12 14.43 49.35 23.60
CA GLY A 12 13.28 48.54 23.97
C GLY A 12 12.05 48.87 23.13
N SER A 13 11.82 48.01 22.14
CA SER A 13 10.54 47.43 21.68
C SER A 13 9.41 48.26 21.05
N ALA A 14 8.74 47.57 20.10
CA ALA A 14 7.41 47.74 19.49
C ALA A 14 7.39 48.40 18.09
N ALA A 15 6.66 47.95 17.06
CA ALA A 15 5.77 46.80 16.79
C ALA A 15 5.31 46.97 15.29
N VAL A 16 5.39 45.96 14.41
CA VAL A 16 4.27 45.16 13.84
C VAL A 16 4.01 45.35 12.32
N ALA A 17 3.77 44.21 11.66
CA ALA A 17 3.12 43.92 10.36
C ALA A 17 3.96 44.12 9.07
N ALA A 18 3.96 43.23 8.07
CA ALA A 18 3.04 42.14 7.73
C ALA A 18 3.74 40.95 7.02
N LEU A 19 3.21 39.77 7.29
CA LEU A 19 3.42 38.49 6.60
C LEU A 19 2.77 38.50 5.21
N LEU A 20 3.39 37.82 4.24
CA LEU A 20 2.72 36.82 3.38
C LEU A 20 3.80 35.95 2.72
N VAL A 21 4.05 34.79 3.35
CA VAL A 21 4.94 33.74 2.87
C VAL A 21 4.22 32.99 1.74
N THR A 22 4.69 33.17 0.51
CA THR A 22 4.43 32.22 -0.58
C THR A 22 5.36 31.02 -0.40
N GLY A 23 4.79 29.85 -0.14
CA GLY A 23 5.59 28.63 0.02
C GLY A 23 4.78 27.39 0.35
N LEU A 24 3.70 27.12 -0.39
CA LEU A 24 3.16 25.75 -0.43
C LEU A 24 4.07 24.92 -1.33
N ALA A 25 5.19 24.48 -0.76
CA ALA A 25 5.90 23.30 -1.23
C ALA A 25 4.99 22.10 -0.97
N GLY A 26 4.21 21.71 -1.98
CA GLY A 26 3.49 20.46 -1.95
C GLY A 26 4.50 19.32 -1.81
N CYS A 27 4.51 18.68 -0.65
CA CYS A 27 5.28 17.46 -0.42
C CYS A 27 4.87 16.44 -1.48
N GLN A 28 5.78 16.13 -2.41
CA GLN A 28 5.71 14.91 -3.18
C GLN A 28 5.95 13.76 -2.22
N THR A 29 4.89 13.24 -1.62
CA THR A 29 4.94 11.95 -0.96
C THR A 29 5.23 10.91 -2.03
N ALA A 30 6.41 10.29 -1.96
CA ALA A 30 6.71 9.07 -2.67
C ALA A 30 5.55 8.08 -2.46
N ARG A 31 4.89 7.68 -3.56
CA ARG A 31 3.84 6.65 -3.51
C ARG A 31 4.49 5.34 -3.06
N SER A 32 4.25 4.96 -1.81
CA SER A 32 4.54 3.61 -1.31
C SER A 32 3.63 2.60 -2.00
N PRO A 33 4.09 1.35 -2.19
CA PRO A 33 3.31 0.29 -2.85
C PRO A 33 1.94 0.16 -2.19
N GLU A 34 0.92 -0.14 -2.99
CA GLU A 34 -0.34 -0.58 -2.43
C GLU A 34 -0.11 -1.85 -1.61
N VAL A 35 -0.86 -2.02 -0.52
CA VAL A 35 -0.87 -3.27 0.26
C VAL A 35 -1.57 -4.40 -0.50
N THR A 36 -2.17 -4.11 -1.66
CA THR A 36 -2.36 -5.12 -2.70
C THR A 36 -1.01 -5.25 -3.39
N GLY A 37 -0.32 -6.39 -3.29
CA GLY A 37 1.11 -6.50 -3.61
C GLY A 37 1.56 -6.28 -5.07
N SER A 38 0.92 -5.42 -5.85
CA SER A 38 1.43 -4.90 -7.11
C SER A 38 2.76 -4.15 -6.87
N LEU A 39 3.87 -4.76 -7.29
CA LEU A 39 5.21 -4.15 -7.26
C LEU A 39 5.49 -3.24 -8.48
N ASN A 40 4.53 -3.10 -9.40
CA ASN A 40 4.67 -2.22 -10.56
C ASN A 40 3.95 -0.88 -10.32
N ALA A 41 4.70 0.07 -9.76
CA ALA A 41 4.28 1.46 -9.68
C ALA A 41 4.45 2.16 -11.05
N ARG A 42 3.60 1.85 -12.04
CA ARG A 42 3.30 2.76 -13.16
C ARG A 42 2.06 2.31 -13.93
N ALA A 43 1.14 3.26 -14.07
CA ALA A 43 -0.10 3.23 -14.84
C ALA A 43 -1.13 2.18 -14.41
N GLU A 44 -1.99 2.54 -13.45
CA GLU A 44 -3.34 1.99 -13.39
C GLU A 44 -4.32 3.15 -13.14
N VAL A 45 -5.15 3.46 -14.13
CA VAL A 45 -6.40 4.18 -13.90
C VAL A 45 -7.29 3.15 -13.20
N VAL A 46 -7.34 3.20 -11.88
CA VAL A 46 -8.10 2.23 -11.07
C VAL A 46 -9.60 2.41 -11.37
N PRO A 47 -10.26 1.45 -12.02
CA PRO A 47 -11.71 1.50 -12.21
C PRO A 47 -12.35 1.30 -10.84
N GLY A 48 -13.07 2.31 -10.33
CA GLY A 48 -13.72 2.27 -9.03
C GLY A 48 -13.30 3.33 -8.01
N GLN A 49 -12.51 4.36 -8.41
CA GLN A 49 -12.34 5.55 -7.58
C GLN A 49 -13.70 6.26 -7.40
N ALA A 50 -14.13 6.41 -6.16
CA ALA A 50 -15.27 7.26 -5.85
C ALA A 50 -14.97 8.69 -6.31
N SER A 51 -15.93 9.34 -6.98
CA SER A 51 -15.76 10.74 -7.38
C SER A 51 -15.52 11.62 -6.14
N ALA A 52 -14.84 12.74 -6.32
CA ALA A 52 -14.64 13.70 -5.23
C ALA A 52 -15.97 14.11 -4.58
N ASP A 53 -17.03 14.26 -5.39
CA ASP A 53 -18.38 14.57 -4.91
C ASP A 53 -18.98 13.44 -4.06
N ALA A 54 -18.79 12.18 -4.45
CA ALA A 54 -19.25 11.04 -3.67
C ALA A 54 -18.53 10.95 -2.31
N ILE A 55 -17.22 11.18 -2.30
CA ILE A 55 -16.43 11.23 -1.06
C ILE A 55 -16.91 12.39 -0.17
N HIS A 56 -17.23 13.54 -0.76
CA HIS A 56 -17.75 14.69 -0.03
C HIS A 56 -19.09 14.36 0.64
N LEU A 57 -20.04 13.80 -0.10
CA LEU A 57 -21.36 13.40 0.42
C LEU A 57 -21.25 12.35 1.54
N LEU A 58 -20.38 11.36 1.37
CA LEU A 58 -20.09 10.38 2.42
C LEU A 58 -19.51 11.04 3.68
N GLY A 59 -18.63 12.02 3.49
CA GLY A 59 -18.05 12.81 4.58
C GLY A 59 -19.07 13.70 5.30
N GLU A 60 -20.03 14.28 4.59
CA GLU A 60 -21.17 14.99 5.18
C GLU A 60 -22.04 14.07 6.02
N ARG A 61 -22.39 12.89 5.49
CA ARG A 61 -23.16 11.87 6.21
C ARG A 61 -22.44 11.44 7.49
N TYR A 62 -21.14 11.16 7.41
CA TYR A 62 -20.34 10.80 8.58
C TYR A 62 -20.28 11.94 9.60
N ARG A 63 -20.10 13.21 9.17
CA ARG A 63 -20.09 14.36 10.07
C ARG A 63 -21.44 14.59 10.77
N ALA A 64 -22.55 14.31 10.09
CA ALA A 64 -23.89 14.42 10.67
C ALA A 64 -24.12 13.40 11.80
N ASN A 65 -23.55 12.20 11.70
CA ASN A 65 -23.56 11.22 12.78
C ASN A 65 -22.25 10.39 12.82
N PRO A 66 -21.22 10.84 13.55
CA PRO A 66 -19.93 10.14 13.62
C PRO A 66 -19.99 8.76 14.29
N ARG A 67 -21.12 8.42 14.93
CA ARG A 67 -21.33 7.10 15.55
C ARG A 67 -21.98 6.09 14.60
N ASP A 68 -22.51 6.53 13.45
CA ASP A 68 -23.04 5.63 12.43
C ASP A 68 -21.89 4.81 11.81
N ALA A 69 -21.83 3.53 12.19
CA ALA A 69 -20.80 2.61 11.75
C ALA A 69 -20.81 2.42 10.22
N ASP A 70 -21.99 2.42 9.60
CA ASP A 70 -22.10 2.22 8.15
C ASP A 70 -21.65 3.47 7.38
N ALA A 71 -22.00 4.66 7.87
CA ALA A 71 -21.50 5.92 7.30
C ALA A 71 -19.96 5.99 7.40
N ALA A 72 -19.40 5.63 8.56
CA ALA A 72 -17.96 5.59 8.75
C ALA A 72 -17.28 4.56 7.83
N LEU A 73 -17.84 3.36 7.71
CA LEU A 73 -17.33 2.32 6.82
C LEU A 73 -17.28 2.80 5.36
N GLN A 74 -18.39 3.33 4.85
CA GLN A 74 -18.48 3.80 3.47
C GLN A 74 -17.51 4.96 3.22
N TYR A 75 -17.47 5.95 4.12
CA TYR A 75 -16.59 7.10 3.97
C TYR A 75 -15.10 6.71 4.02
N GLY A 76 -14.68 5.96 5.05
CA GLY A 76 -13.29 5.55 5.17
C GLY A 76 -12.84 4.59 4.06
N GLN A 77 -13.73 3.72 3.55
CA GLN A 77 -13.42 2.89 2.37
C GLN A 77 -13.21 3.74 1.11
N ALA A 78 -14.06 4.72 0.87
CA ALA A 78 -13.92 5.63 -0.26
C ALA A 78 -12.61 6.44 -0.18
N LEU A 79 -12.26 6.93 1.02
CA LEU A 79 -10.97 7.58 1.27
C LEU A 79 -9.78 6.66 0.97
N ARG A 80 -9.81 5.39 1.41
CA ARG A 80 -8.74 4.42 1.10
C ARG A 80 -8.58 4.18 -0.40
N GLN A 81 -9.69 3.94 -1.10
CA GLN A 81 -9.70 3.68 -2.54
C GLN A 81 -9.19 4.88 -3.34
N ASN A 82 -9.38 6.09 -2.84
CA ASN A 82 -8.85 7.32 -3.43
C ASN A 82 -7.42 7.67 -2.96
N GLY A 83 -6.76 6.79 -2.19
CA GLY A 83 -5.40 7.00 -1.71
C GLY A 83 -5.26 8.00 -0.56
N GLN A 84 -6.36 8.48 0.02
CA GLN A 84 -6.38 9.37 1.19
C GLN A 84 -6.15 8.57 2.49
N ARG A 85 -5.02 7.87 2.54
CA ARG A 85 -4.69 6.82 3.54
C ARG A 85 -4.76 7.34 4.98
N GLN A 86 -4.13 8.48 5.26
CA GLN A 86 -4.13 9.07 6.61
C GLN A 86 -5.54 9.47 7.08
N GLN A 87 -6.35 10.05 6.18
CA GLN A 87 -7.74 10.42 6.51
C GLN A 87 -8.60 9.19 6.76
N ALA A 88 -8.42 8.14 5.95
CA ALA A 88 -9.12 6.88 6.18
C ALA A 88 -8.79 6.27 7.55
N VAL A 89 -7.51 6.28 7.95
CA VAL A 89 -7.08 5.84 9.29
C VAL A 89 -7.78 6.66 10.37
N ALA A 90 -7.80 7.98 10.26
CA ALA A 90 -8.44 8.84 11.25
C ALA A 90 -9.96 8.59 11.38
N VAL A 91 -10.68 8.48 10.26
CA VAL A 91 -12.12 8.16 10.26
C VAL A 91 -12.39 6.81 10.92
N MET A 92 -11.61 5.80 10.54
CA MET A 92 -11.78 4.43 11.06
C MET A 92 -11.40 4.33 12.54
N GLU A 93 -10.36 5.03 12.99
CA GLU A 93 -9.99 5.12 14.39
C GLU A 93 -11.15 5.71 15.22
N GLN A 94 -11.67 6.87 14.83
CA GLN A 94 -12.82 7.49 15.50
C GLN A 94 -14.05 6.58 15.51
N ALA A 95 -14.33 5.90 14.40
CA ALA A 95 -15.44 4.97 14.31
C ALA A 95 -15.28 3.77 15.25
N THR A 96 -14.07 3.21 15.40
CA THR A 96 -13.79 2.12 16.34
C THR A 96 -13.88 2.55 17.81
N ILE A 97 -13.52 3.80 18.12
CA ILE A 97 -13.71 4.40 19.46
C ILE A 97 -15.21 4.55 19.75
N ALA A 98 -16.00 5.01 18.77
CA ALA A 98 -17.44 5.18 18.91
C ALA A 98 -18.22 3.86 18.97
N ASN A 99 -17.70 2.79 18.37
CA ASN A 99 -18.33 1.49 18.25
C ASN A 99 -17.38 0.37 18.72
N PRO A 100 -17.06 0.31 20.03
CA PRO A 100 -16.11 -0.65 20.54
C PRO A 100 -16.58 -2.09 20.27
N GLY A 101 -15.69 -2.92 19.74
CA GLY A 101 -15.96 -4.33 19.45
C GLY A 101 -16.66 -4.61 18.11
N ASN A 102 -17.03 -3.59 17.32
CA ASN A 102 -17.56 -3.79 15.98
C ASN A 102 -16.46 -4.37 15.07
N LYS A 103 -16.59 -5.67 14.75
CA LYS A 103 -15.59 -6.44 13.98
C LYS A 103 -15.40 -5.91 12.56
N ALA A 104 -16.45 -5.40 11.92
CA ALA A 104 -16.35 -4.83 10.58
C ALA A 104 -15.54 -3.54 10.57
N LEU A 105 -15.76 -2.66 11.57
CA LEU A 105 -14.95 -1.44 11.74
C LEU A 105 -13.51 -1.76 12.10
N LEU A 106 -13.26 -2.74 12.98
CA LEU A 106 -11.90 -3.20 13.29
C LEU A 106 -11.18 -3.75 12.03
N ALA A 107 -11.87 -4.54 11.20
CA ALA A 107 -11.31 -5.04 9.95
C ALA A 107 -10.97 -3.89 8.99
N ALA A 108 -11.87 -2.91 8.83
CA ALA A 108 -11.65 -1.76 7.98
C ALA A 108 -10.55 -0.83 8.51
N TYR A 109 -10.45 -0.66 9.83
CA TYR A 109 -9.38 0.10 10.47
C TYR A 109 -8.02 -0.58 10.27
N GLY A 110 -7.93 -1.88 10.53
CA GLY A 110 -6.73 -2.67 10.30
C GLY A 110 -6.25 -2.61 8.84
N ARG A 111 -7.16 -2.65 7.86
CA ARG A 111 -6.82 -2.44 6.44
C ARG A 111 -6.35 -1.02 6.14
N SER A 112 -6.97 -0.01 6.75
CA SER A 112 -6.54 1.40 6.62
C SER A 112 -5.13 1.60 7.16
N LEU A 113 -4.83 1.02 8.32
CA LEU A 113 -3.51 1.04 8.95
C LEU A 113 -2.48 0.35 8.08
N ALA A 114 -2.80 -0.81 7.50
CA ALA A 114 -1.90 -1.52 6.61
C ALA A 114 -1.54 -0.65 5.40
N ASP A 115 -2.54 -0.10 4.70
CA ASP A 115 -2.29 0.79 3.54
C ASP A 115 -1.43 1.99 3.91
N ASN A 116 -1.65 2.57 5.10
CA ASN A 116 -0.91 3.72 5.59
C ASN A 116 0.52 3.38 6.08
N GLY A 117 0.91 2.10 6.07
CA GLY A 117 2.23 1.64 6.50
C GLY A 117 2.37 1.37 8.00
N ASN A 118 1.28 1.46 8.77
CA ASN A 118 1.27 1.16 10.21
C ASN A 118 1.15 -0.34 10.46
N PHE A 119 2.08 -1.13 9.92
CA PHE A 119 1.95 -2.59 9.80
C PHE A 119 1.77 -3.31 11.13
N LYS A 120 2.56 -2.95 12.15
CA LYS A 120 2.43 -3.56 13.50
C LYS A 120 1.01 -3.39 14.04
N GLN A 121 0.50 -2.16 14.04
CA GLN A 121 -0.84 -1.85 14.56
C GLN A 121 -1.94 -2.48 13.69
N ALA A 122 -1.74 -2.51 12.38
CA ALA A 122 -2.64 -3.18 11.44
C ALA A 122 -2.80 -4.66 11.80
N PHE A 123 -1.69 -5.38 12.01
CA PHE A 123 -1.73 -6.81 12.36
C PHE A 123 -2.48 -7.05 13.67
N ASP A 124 -2.19 -6.26 14.71
CA ASP A 124 -2.82 -6.37 16.03
C ASP A 124 -4.34 -6.06 15.96
N THR A 125 -4.73 -5.02 15.21
CA THR A 125 -6.13 -4.61 15.01
C THR A 125 -6.90 -5.66 14.20
N LEU A 126 -6.29 -6.19 13.13
CA LEU A 126 -6.88 -7.24 12.32
C LEU A 126 -7.12 -8.52 13.12
N GLY A 127 -6.20 -8.89 14.02
CA GLY A 127 -6.39 -10.05 14.91
C GLY A 127 -7.60 -9.90 15.83
N SER A 128 -7.96 -8.67 16.18
CA SER A 128 -9.16 -8.36 16.96
C SER A 128 -10.44 -8.31 16.11
N ALA A 129 -10.35 -8.36 14.79
CA ALA A 129 -11.49 -8.27 13.87
C ALA A 129 -12.11 -9.64 13.51
N HIS A 130 -11.53 -10.76 13.96
CA HIS A 130 -12.09 -12.11 13.85
C HIS A 130 -11.80 -12.93 15.11
N SER A 131 -12.09 -14.23 15.11
CA SER A 131 -11.73 -15.13 16.21
C SER A 131 -11.16 -16.45 15.69
N PRO A 132 -10.45 -17.23 16.53
CA PRO A 132 -10.00 -18.57 16.16
C PRO A 132 -11.15 -19.53 15.82
N ALA A 133 -12.32 -19.36 16.44
CA ALA A 133 -13.50 -20.18 16.18
C ALA A 133 -14.17 -19.84 14.84
N ASN A 134 -14.13 -18.58 14.42
CA ASN A 134 -14.69 -18.08 13.17
C ASN A 134 -13.64 -17.24 12.42
N PRO A 135 -12.62 -17.87 11.82
CA PRO A 135 -11.59 -17.15 11.09
C PRO A 135 -12.11 -16.62 9.74
N ASP A 136 -11.76 -15.38 9.39
CA ASP A 136 -12.06 -14.80 8.08
C ASP A 136 -10.80 -14.85 7.20
N TRP A 137 -10.87 -15.58 6.09
CA TRP A 137 -9.77 -15.70 5.13
C TRP A 137 -9.32 -14.34 4.57
N ARG A 138 -10.23 -13.36 4.45
CA ARG A 138 -9.91 -12.02 3.96
C ARG A 138 -9.04 -11.28 4.96
N ILE A 139 -9.32 -11.43 6.26
CA ILE A 139 -8.51 -10.83 7.33
C ILE A 139 -7.15 -11.53 7.40
N LEU A 140 -7.12 -12.86 7.35
CA LEU A 140 -5.88 -13.64 7.33
C LEU A 140 -4.97 -13.24 6.15
N SER A 141 -5.54 -13.02 4.97
CA SER A 141 -4.79 -12.55 3.79
C SER A 141 -4.14 -11.17 4.02
N VAL A 142 -4.86 -10.23 4.63
CA VAL A 142 -4.30 -8.91 4.95
C VAL A 142 -3.24 -9.00 6.05
N GLN A 143 -3.43 -9.86 7.06
CA GLN A 143 -2.41 -10.13 8.08
C GLN A 143 -1.13 -10.71 7.47
N GLY A 144 -1.26 -11.66 6.54
CA GLY A 144 -0.12 -12.18 5.79
C GLY A 144 0.63 -11.07 5.05
N THR A 145 -0.09 -10.19 4.37
CA THR A 145 0.53 -9.09 3.61
C THR A 145 1.20 -8.07 4.53
N THR A 146 0.60 -7.81 5.68
CA THR A 146 1.17 -6.96 6.72
C THR A 146 2.48 -7.54 7.26
N LEU A 147 2.56 -8.86 7.46
CA LEU A 147 3.79 -9.55 7.87
C LEU A 147 4.87 -9.50 6.78
N ASP A 148 4.50 -9.65 5.51
CA ASP A 148 5.44 -9.50 4.39
C ASP A 148 6.08 -8.12 4.36
N GLN A 149 5.29 -7.06 4.60
CA GLN A 149 5.79 -5.69 4.68
C GLN A 149 6.72 -5.46 5.90
N MET A 150 6.60 -6.30 6.92
CA MET A 150 7.50 -6.32 8.08
C MET A 150 8.74 -7.22 7.86
N GLY A 151 8.91 -7.81 6.67
CA GLY A 151 10.01 -8.74 6.36
C GLY A 151 9.82 -10.15 6.92
N LYS A 152 8.64 -10.47 7.48
CA LYS A 152 8.33 -11.75 8.13
C LYS A 152 7.70 -12.74 7.17
N HIS A 153 8.38 -13.02 6.06
CA HIS A 153 7.84 -13.78 4.92
C HIS A 153 7.39 -15.20 5.30
N GLU A 154 8.15 -15.90 6.15
CA GLU A 154 7.76 -17.23 6.62
C GLU A 154 6.45 -17.23 7.40
N GLU A 155 6.26 -16.25 8.28
CA GLU A 155 5.03 -16.09 9.05
C GLU A 155 3.88 -15.72 8.11
N ALA A 156 4.10 -14.78 7.17
CA ALA A 156 3.11 -14.37 6.17
C ALA A 156 2.55 -15.56 5.40
N ARG A 157 3.41 -16.47 4.93
CA ARG A 157 3.00 -17.67 4.18
C ARG A 157 2.14 -18.63 5.00
N ARG A 158 2.28 -18.68 6.34
CA ARG A 158 1.38 -19.46 7.20
C ARG A 158 -0.03 -18.86 7.26
N TYR A 159 -0.13 -17.53 7.26
CA TYR A 159 -1.41 -16.83 7.19
C TYR A 159 -2.09 -17.04 5.83
N TYR A 160 -1.35 -16.94 4.72
CA TYR A 160 -1.88 -17.25 3.40
C TYR A 160 -2.32 -18.72 3.28
N ALA A 161 -1.53 -19.66 3.79
CA ALA A 161 -1.91 -21.07 3.83
C ALA A 161 -3.19 -21.29 4.64
N SER A 162 -3.36 -20.58 5.76
CA SER A 162 -4.57 -20.65 6.58
C SER A 162 -5.78 -20.05 5.86
N ALA A 163 -5.60 -18.92 5.17
CA ALA A 163 -6.65 -18.34 4.32
C ALA A 163 -7.08 -19.31 3.20
N LEU A 164 -6.13 -19.96 2.53
CA LEU A 164 -6.40 -20.92 1.45
C LEU A 164 -7.02 -22.23 1.94
N LYS A 165 -6.92 -22.57 3.23
CA LYS A 165 -7.69 -23.69 3.82
C LYS A 165 -9.18 -23.36 3.91
N ILE A 166 -9.53 -22.09 4.10
CA ILE A 166 -10.92 -21.62 4.24
C ILE A 166 -11.50 -21.27 2.87
N ALA A 167 -10.72 -20.62 2.00
CA ALA A 167 -11.08 -20.28 0.63
C ALA A 167 -10.05 -20.91 -0.33
N PRO A 168 -10.22 -22.20 -0.69
CA PRO A 168 -9.32 -22.88 -1.60
C PRO A 168 -9.23 -22.17 -2.94
N GLU A 169 -8.01 -22.04 -3.47
CA GLU A 169 -7.73 -21.49 -4.79
C GLU A 169 -8.20 -20.04 -5.03
N GLU A 170 -8.45 -19.29 -3.95
CA GLU A 170 -8.80 -17.88 -4.01
C GLU A 170 -7.69 -17.07 -4.72
N PRO A 171 -7.95 -16.50 -5.92
CA PRO A 171 -6.91 -15.91 -6.75
C PRO A 171 -6.16 -14.75 -6.07
N SER A 172 -6.88 -13.94 -5.28
CA SER A 172 -6.28 -12.80 -4.57
C SER A 172 -5.27 -13.26 -3.52
N VAL A 173 -5.56 -14.35 -2.80
CA VAL A 173 -4.67 -14.91 -1.78
C VAL A 173 -3.48 -15.63 -2.43
N LEU A 174 -3.71 -16.38 -3.52
CA LEU A 174 -2.63 -17.00 -4.28
C LEU A 174 -1.69 -15.94 -4.87
N SER A 175 -2.22 -14.82 -5.38
CA SER A 175 -1.42 -13.70 -5.88
C SER A 175 -0.49 -13.13 -4.80
N ASN A 176 -1.03 -12.84 -3.61
CA ASN A 176 -0.25 -12.38 -2.47
C ASN A 176 0.81 -13.41 -2.03
N LEU A 177 0.46 -14.70 -1.98
CA LEU A 177 1.41 -15.77 -1.68
C LEU A 177 2.55 -15.84 -2.72
N GLY A 178 2.23 -15.69 -4.00
CA GLY A 178 3.23 -15.64 -5.07
C GLY A 178 4.22 -14.49 -4.88
N LEU A 179 3.72 -13.30 -4.54
CA LEU A 179 4.55 -12.13 -4.25
C LEU A 179 5.38 -12.29 -2.98
N SER A 180 4.86 -12.96 -1.95
CA SER A 180 5.64 -13.32 -0.76
C SER A 180 6.87 -14.15 -1.13
N TYR A 181 6.74 -15.09 -2.08
CA TYR A 181 7.89 -15.83 -2.60
C TYR A 181 8.88 -14.94 -3.36
N VAL A 182 8.40 -13.93 -4.10
CA VAL A 182 9.27 -12.92 -4.74
C VAL A 182 10.11 -12.16 -3.72
N LEU A 183 9.50 -11.74 -2.59
CA LEU A 183 10.21 -11.04 -1.52
C LEU A 183 11.35 -11.89 -0.92
N SER A 184 11.14 -13.21 -0.85
CA SER A 184 12.17 -14.19 -0.46
C SER A 184 13.09 -14.66 -1.60
N LYS A 185 12.96 -14.08 -2.81
CA LYS A 185 13.70 -14.43 -4.05
C LYS A 185 13.49 -15.86 -4.57
N ASP A 186 12.45 -16.57 -4.12
CA ASP A 186 12.07 -17.89 -4.64
C ASP A 186 11.16 -17.72 -5.87
N LEU A 187 11.75 -17.23 -6.95
CA LEU A 187 11.03 -16.96 -8.21
C LEU A 187 10.35 -18.20 -8.81
N PRO A 188 10.95 -19.42 -8.77
CA PRO A 188 10.27 -20.63 -9.25
C PRO A 188 8.97 -20.94 -8.51
N LYS A 189 8.95 -20.85 -7.17
CA LYS A 189 7.69 -21.03 -6.41
C LYS A 189 6.71 -19.89 -6.66
N ALA A 190 7.19 -18.65 -6.74
CA ALA A 190 6.36 -17.49 -7.05
C ALA A 190 5.58 -17.70 -8.35
N GLU A 191 6.27 -18.13 -9.41
CA GLU A 191 5.64 -18.42 -10.71
C GLU A 191 4.62 -19.55 -10.59
N SER A 192 4.98 -20.67 -9.97
CA SER A 192 4.08 -21.82 -9.81
C SER A 192 2.76 -21.42 -9.16
N VAL A 193 2.83 -20.61 -8.09
CA VAL A 193 1.65 -20.12 -7.38
C VAL A 193 0.85 -19.11 -8.22
N LEU A 194 1.52 -18.18 -8.91
CA LEU A 194 0.85 -17.17 -9.74
C LEU A 194 0.20 -17.79 -10.98
N ARG A 195 0.78 -18.84 -11.56
CA ARG A 195 0.13 -19.62 -12.64
C ARG A 195 -1.12 -20.33 -12.14
N ARG A 196 -1.10 -20.88 -10.92
CA ARG A 196 -2.31 -21.42 -10.29
C ARG A 196 -3.37 -20.34 -10.16
N ALA A 197 -3.04 -19.16 -9.63
CA ALA A 197 -3.96 -18.03 -9.52
C ALA A 197 -4.55 -17.64 -10.88
N TYR A 198 -3.70 -17.54 -11.91
CA TYR A 198 -4.08 -17.18 -13.27
C TYR A 198 -5.03 -18.21 -13.91
N SER A 199 -4.76 -19.51 -13.72
CA SER A 199 -5.57 -20.60 -14.29
C SER A 199 -7.01 -20.66 -13.76
N ARG A 200 -7.32 -19.98 -12.65
CA ARG A 200 -8.66 -19.95 -12.05
C ARG A 200 -9.61 -18.95 -12.73
N GLY A 201 -9.25 -18.45 -13.92
CA GLY A 201 -10.11 -17.56 -14.70
C GLY A 201 -10.25 -16.17 -14.06
N SER A 202 -9.25 -15.76 -13.27
CA SER A 202 -9.27 -14.42 -12.68
C SER A 202 -9.25 -13.38 -13.79
N THR A 203 -10.33 -12.61 -13.93
CA THR A 203 -10.37 -11.42 -14.79
C THR A 203 -9.50 -10.28 -14.23
N ASP A 204 -8.94 -10.45 -13.03
CA ASP A 204 -8.10 -9.49 -12.33
C ASP A 204 -6.77 -9.28 -13.06
N SER A 205 -6.59 -8.08 -13.61
CA SER A 205 -5.35 -7.62 -14.26
C SER A 205 -4.14 -7.80 -13.35
N ARG A 206 -4.31 -7.67 -12.03
CA ARG A 206 -3.21 -7.72 -11.06
C ARG A 206 -2.56 -9.10 -11.01
N VAL A 207 -3.33 -10.18 -11.11
CA VAL A 207 -2.77 -11.55 -11.12
C VAL A 207 -1.87 -11.75 -12.33
N ARG A 208 -2.29 -11.27 -13.50
CA ARG A 208 -1.51 -11.33 -14.75
C ARG A 208 -0.28 -10.45 -14.69
N GLN A 209 -0.41 -9.21 -14.22
CA GLN A 209 0.72 -8.29 -14.03
C GLN A 209 1.78 -8.89 -13.07
N ASN A 210 1.34 -9.49 -11.96
CA ASN A 210 2.25 -10.14 -11.02
C ASN A 210 2.93 -11.36 -11.64
N LEU A 211 2.21 -12.19 -12.40
CA LEU A 211 2.80 -13.32 -13.12
C LEU A 211 3.83 -12.84 -14.14
N ALA A 212 3.51 -11.83 -14.95
CA ALA A 212 4.43 -11.26 -15.93
C ALA A 212 5.67 -10.64 -15.28
N LEU A 213 5.51 -9.96 -14.14
CA LEU A 213 6.62 -9.48 -13.34
C LEU A 213 7.55 -10.64 -12.95
N VAL A 214 7.02 -11.72 -12.38
CA VAL A 214 7.85 -12.86 -11.93
C VAL A 214 8.56 -13.54 -13.10
N VAL A 215 7.84 -13.78 -14.20
CA VAL A 215 8.41 -14.36 -15.43
C VAL A 215 9.50 -13.44 -16.00
N GLY A 216 9.31 -12.13 -15.95
CA GLY A 216 10.29 -11.12 -16.36
C GLY A 216 11.52 -11.06 -15.44
N LEU A 217 11.34 -11.18 -14.12
CA LEU A 217 12.43 -11.26 -13.14
C LEU A 217 13.31 -12.51 -13.36
N GLN A 218 12.76 -13.57 -13.96
CA GLN A 218 13.50 -14.75 -14.39
C GLN A 218 14.14 -14.60 -15.79
N GLY A 219 14.03 -13.43 -16.43
CA GLY A 219 14.61 -13.13 -17.74
C GLY A 219 13.78 -13.55 -18.95
N ARG A 220 12.60 -14.15 -18.76
CA ARG A 220 11.71 -14.59 -19.85
C ARG A 220 10.80 -13.47 -20.35
N PHE A 221 11.40 -12.40 -20.85
CA PHE A 221 10.67 -11.18 -21.20
C PHE A 221 9.63 -11.34 -22.32
N ALA A 222 9.88 -12.20 -23.32
CA ALA A 222 8.91 -12.44 -24.39
C ALA A 222 7.62 -13.10 -23.87
N GLU A 223 7.76 -14.01 -22.90
CA GLU A 223 6.62 -14.63 -22.24
C GLU A 223 5.89 -13.62 -21.34
N ALA A 224 6.63 -12.79 -20.59
CA ALA A 224 6.05 -11.73 -19.79
C ALA A 224 5.19 -10.75 -20.64
N GLU A 225 5.69 -10.33 -21.82
CA GLU A 225 4.93 -9.49 -22.76
C GLU A 225 3.65 -10.17 -23.24
N SER A 226 3.74 -11.46 -23.60
CA SER A 226 2.57 -12.25 -24.02
C SER A 226 1.48 -12.29 -22.95
N ILE A 227 1.87 -12.42 -21.67
CA ILE A 227 0.93 -12.49 -20.54
C ILE A 227 0.15 -11.18 -20.36
N VAL A 228 0.78 -10.01 -20.54
CA VAL A 228 0.12 -8.70 -20.33
C VAL A 228 -0.58 -8.14 -21.58
N LYS A 229 -0.23 -8.62 -22.78
CA LYS A 229 -0.88 -8.22 -24.04
C LYS A 229 -2.37 -8.59 -24.11
N ALA A 230 -2.86 -9.42 -23.19
CA ALA A 230 -4.27 -9.81 -23.13
C ALA A 230 -5.20 -8.68 -22.64
N ASP A 231 -4.71 -7.68 -21.90
CA ASP A 231 -5.56 -6.63 -21.27
C ASP A 231 -5.10 -5.21 -21.48
N LEU A 232 -3.87 -5.03 -21.96
CA LEU A 232 -3.30 -3.72 -22.22
C LEU A 232 -3.14 -3.52 -23.72
N PRO A 233 -3.35 -2.31 -24.25
CA PRO A 233 -2.87 -1.96 -25.58
C PRO A 233 -1.40 -2.36 -25.72
N ALA A 234 -1.03 -2.94 -26.86
CA ALA A 234 0.31 -3.52 -27.06
C ALA A 234 1.47 -2.58 -26.68
N ALA A 235 1.30 -1.27 -26.89
CA ALA A 235 2.27 -0.24 -26.54
C ALA A 235 2.51 -0.10 -25.02
N GLU A 236 1.48 -0.27 -24.18
CA GLU A 236 1.62 -0.19 -22.71
C GLU A 236 2.26 -1.45 -22.14
N ALA A 237 1.90 -2.62 -22.68
CA ALA A 237 2.54 -3.89 -22.37
C ALA A 237 4.06 -3.86 -22.66
N GLU A 238 4.43 -3.33 -23.84
CA GLU A 238 5.83 -3.19 -24.25
C GLU A 238 6.60 -2.20 -23.37
N ALA A 239 5.99 -1.06 -23.02
CA ALA A 239 6.59 -0.06 -22.13
C ALA A 239 6.87 -0.63 -20.72
N ASN A 240 5.94 -1.39 -20.16
CA ASN A 240 6.08 -2.02 -18.85
C ASN A 240 7.22 -3.04 -18.82
N VAL A 241 7.34 -3.88 -19.86
CA VAL A 241 8.44 -4.86 -19.94
C VAL A 241 9.79 -4.19 -20.25
N ALA A 242 9.82 -3.14 -21.07
CA ALA A 242 11.03 -2.37 -21.32
C ALA A 242 11.60 -1.74 -20.02
N TYR A 243 10.72 -1.21 -19.16
CA TYR A 243 11.12 -0.71 -17.85
C TYR A 243 11.75 -1.80 -16.97
N LEU A 244 11.12 -2.98 -16.89
CA LEU A 244 11.65 -4.12 -16.13
C LEU A 244 13.03 -4.57 -16.66
N ARG A 245 13.21 -4.67 -17.98
CA ARG A 245 14.51 -4.96 -18.61
C ARG A 245 15.57 -3.94 -18.21
N GLN A 246 15.24 -2.65 -18.24
CA GLN A 246 16.16 -1.58 -17.89
C GLN A 246 16.58 -1.63 -16.42
N MET A 247 15.63 -1.88 -15.51
CA MET A 247 15.87 -2.04 -14.08
C MET A 247 16.84 -3.19 -13.80
N LEU A 248 16.55 -4.39 -14.30
CA LEU A 248 17.41 -5.58 -14.11
C LEU A 248 18.81 -5.41 -14.71
N SER A 249 18.91 -4.73 -15.85
CA SER A 249 20.20 -4.44 -16.50
C SER A 249 21.05 -3.41 -15.75
N ARG A 250 20.44 -2.57 -14.91
CA ARG A 250 21.16 -1.61 -14.04
C ARG A 250 21.65 -2.30 -12.78
N ASP A 251 20.81 -3.11 -12.14
CA ASP A 251 21.19 -3.88 -10.94
C ASP A 251 22.31 -4.87 -11.23
N GLY A 252 22.25 -5.58 -12.37
CA GLY A 252 23.32 -6.47 -12.80
C GLY A 252 24.67 -5.77 -13.07
N ARG A 253 24.65 -4.49 -13.45
CA ARG A 253 25.87 -3.68 -13.62
C ARG A 253 26.40 -3.17 -12.29
N GLN A 254 25.53 -2.80 -11.36
CA GLN A 254 25.91 -2.36 -10.01
C GLN A 254 26.47 -3.51 -9.17
N GLN A 255 25.92 -4.72 -9.27
CA GLN A 255 26.47 -5.90 -8.59
C GLN A 255 27.86 -6.29 -9.12
N LYS A 256 28.08 -6.24 -10.44
CA LYS A 256 29.40 -6.51 -11.03
C LYS A 256 30.47 -5.50 -10.62
N THR A 257 30.10 -4.23 -10.50
CA THR A 257 31.03 -3.17 -10.07
C THR A 257 31.32 -3.23 -8.57
N ALA A 258 30.34 -3.59 -7.74
CA ALA A 258 30.54 -3.84 -6.31
C ALA A 258 31.44 -5.06 -6.05
N ALA A 259 31.21 -6.18 -6.75
CA ALA A 259 32.04 -7.38 -6.62
C ALA A 259 33.48 -7.15 -7.10
N PHE A 260 33.67 -6.37 -8.18
CA PHE A 260 35.01 -6.03 -8.67
C PHE A 260 35.82 -5.15 -7.69
N ASN A 261 35.15 -4.36 -6.85
CA ASN A 261 35.80 -3.49 -5.87
C ASN A 261 36.05 -4.16 -4.50
N SER A 262 35.40 -5.29 -4.20
CA SER A 262 35.65 -6.05 -2.96
C SER A 262 36.83 -7.02 -3.05
N ASP A 263 37.31 -7.30 -4.26
CA ASP A 263 38.44 -8.20 -4.53
C ASP A 263 39.80 -7.45 -4.70
N ARG A 264 39.86 -6.18 -4.29
CA ARG A 264 41.08 -5.34 -4.24
C ARG A 264 41.33 -4.85 -2.82
#